data_AF-A0A1U7GWN4-F1
#
_entry.id   AF-A0A1U7GWN4-F1
#
_cell.length_a   1.000
_cell.length_b   1.000
_cell.length_c   1.000
_cell.angle_alpha   90.00
_cell.angle_beta   90.00
_cell.angle_gamma   90.00
#
_symmetry.space_group_name_H-M   'P 1'
#
loop_
_entity.id
_entity.type
_entity.pdbx_description
1 polymer ?
#
loop_
_entity_poly.entity_id
_entity_poly.type
_entity_poly.pdbx_seq_one_letter_code
_entity_poly.pdbx_strand_id
1 'polypeptide(L)'
;MDLKAQIQSLIDNAPQDGITPTLVAAIAPALSAIAHKLSHSQYYILQNLDEEWVLTTLSKRGNPQEEKQVIYAFPTLQDIPRSYSAGLDPQVIAAPIPVTHILFQLLALEPVDSIVFFDTASTNTNGIEVKRTDLQHLVQQQLQQNQPKNQVPPDIA
;
A
#
# COMPACT_ATOMS: atom_id res chain seq x y z
N MET A 1 -11.79 -12.02 2.19
CA MET A 1 -11.19 -12.10 3.54
C MET A 1 -11.36 -10.74 4.21
N ASP A 2 -11.78 -10.69 5.48
CA ASP A 2 -11.89 -9.40 6.19
C ASP A 2 -10.49 -8.83 6.54
N LEU A 3 -10.45 -7.55 6.94
CA LEU A 3 -9.17 -6.86 7.23
C LEU A 3 -8.39 -7.51 8.37
N LYS A 4 -9.07 -8.07 9.39
CA LYS A 4 -8.42 -8.71 10.53
C LYS A 4 -7.67 -9.96 10.08
N ALA A 5 -8.29 -10.79 9.25
CA ALA A 5 -7.67 -11.98 8.71
C ALA A 5 -6.53 -11.64 7.74
N GLN A 6 -6.62 -10.53 6.98
CA GLN A 6 -5.48 -10.05 6.18
C GLN A 6 -4.29 -9.61 7.02
N ILE A 7 -4.52 -8.90 8.12
CA ILE A 7 -3.46 -8.53 9.06
C ILE A 7 -2.84 -9.77 9.71
N GLN A 8 -3.67 -10.72 10.15
CA GLN A 8 -3.16 -11.95 10.76
C GLN A 8 -2.27 -12.72 9.78
N SER A 9 -2.68 -12.80 8.50
CA SER A 9 -1.86 -13.39 7.44
C SER A 9 -0.49 -12.71 7.28
N LEU A 10 -0.40 -11.38 7.41
CA LEU A 10 0.90 -10.68 7.36
C LEU A 10 1.79 -11.05 8.55
N ILE A 11 1.21 -11.22 9.74
CA ILE A 11 1.95 -11.60 10.95
C ILE A 11 2.41 -13.06 10.87
N ASP A 12 1.53 -13.96 10.44
CA ASP A 12 1.80 -15.39 10.37
C ASP A 12 2.86 -15.72 9.30
N ASN A 13 2.85 -14.99 8.18
CA ASN A 13 3.82 -15.16 7.09
C ASN A 13 5.08 -14.31 7.24
N ALA A 14 5.19 -13.49 8.30
CA ALA A 14 6.42 -12.76 8.58
C ALA A 14 7.58 -13.73 8.89
N PRO A 15 8.83 -13.35 8.57
CA PRO A 15 10.02 -14.09 9.02
C PRO A 15 9.95 -14.40 10.52
N GLN A 16 10.05 -15.68 10.88
CA GLN A 16 9.94 -16.14 12.27
C GLN A 16 11.27 -16.00 13.03
N ASP A 17 11.86 -14.80 12.97
CA ASP A 17 13.14 -14.44 13.61
C ASP A 17 12.98 -13.91 15.05
N GLY A 18 11.76 -13.95 15.59
CA GLY A 18 11.42 -13.48 16.94
C GLY A 18 11.12 -11.98 17.04
N ILE A 19 11.37 -11.19 16.00
CA ILE A 19 11.20 -9.72 16.04
C ILE A 19 10.24 -9.26 14.94
N THR A 20 10.38 -9.76 13.72
CA THR A 20 9.63 -9.28 12.56
C THR A 20 8.10 -9.45 12.70
N PRO A 21 7.56 -10.56 13.24
CA PRO A 21 6.11 -10.69 13.44
C PRO A 21 5.58 -9.64 14.44
N THR A 22 6.36 -9.31 15.47
CA THR A 22 6.04 -8.27 16.45
C THR A 22 6.03 -6.88 15.81
N LEU A 23 6.97 -6.59 14.92
CA LEU A 23 7.01 -5.32 14.18
C LEU A 23 5.82 -5.18 13.23
N VAL A 24 5.48 -6.24 12.49
CA VAL A 24 4.29 -6.27 11.62
C VAL A 24 3.02 -6.04 12.45
N ALA A 25 2.89 -6.71 13.59
CA ALA A 25 1.77 -6.51 14.52
C ALA A 25 1.70 -5.06 15.04
N ALA A 26 2.85 -4.45 15.34
CA ALA A 26 2.92 -3.07 15.85
C ALA A 26 2.45 -2.02 14.84
N ILE A 27 2.58 -2.29 13.53
CA ILE A 27 2.14 -1.39 12.45
C ILE A 27 0.74 -1.71 11.92
N ALA A 28 0.16 -2.84 12.30
CA ALA A 28 -1.18 -3.25 11.86
C ALA A 28 -2.29 -2.21 12.08
N PRO A 29 -2.30 -1.41 13.18
CA PRO A 29 -3.27 -0.33 13.34
C PRO A 29 -3.18 0.74 12.26
N ALA A 30 -1.97 1.10 11.80
CA ALA A 30 -1.77 2.07 10.71
C ALA A 30 -2.32 1.54 9.38
N LEU A 31 -1.99 0.29 9.05
CA LEU A 31 -2.51 -0.39 7.86
C LEU A 31 -4.04 -0.46 7.87
N SER A 32 -4.61 -0.83 9.02
CA SER A 32 -6.07 -0.91 9.20
C SER A 32 -6.73 0.46 9.07
N ALA A 33 -6.15 1.52 9.64
CA ALA A 33 -6.73 2.86 9.60
C ALA A 33 -6.81 3.43 8.17
N ILE A 34 -5.87 3.09 7.30
CA ILE A 34 -5.96 3.45 5.87
C ILE A 34 -6.93 2.51 5.14
N ALA A 35 -6.84 1.20 5.35
CA ALA A 35 -7.70 0.23 4.69
C ALA A 35 -9.20 0.47 4.92
N HIS A 36 -9.61 0.93 6.11
CA HIS A 36 -11.02 1.27 6.38
C HIS A 36 -11.53 2.49 5.60
N LYS A 37 -10.64 3.34 5.07
CA LYS A 37 -11.02 4.47 4.22
C LYS A 37 -11.20 4.06 2.76
N LEU A 38 -10.74 2.85 2.40
CA LEU A 38 -10.82 2.31 1.06
C LEU A 38 -12.09 1.45 0.92
N SER A 39 -12.71 1.49 -0.24
CA SER A 39 -14.00 0.82 -0.48
C SER A 39 -13.90 -0.70 -0.55
N HIS A 40 -12.72 -1.24 -0.90
CA HIS A 40 -12.56 -2.66 -1.19
C HIS A 40 -11.49 -3.29 -0.30
N SER A 41 -11.74 -4.53 0.11
CA SER A 41 -10.79 -5.33 0.89
C SER A 41 -9.71 -5.99 0.02
N GLN A 42 -9.88 -5.98 -1.30
CA GLN A 42 -8.97 -6.55 -2.28
C GLN A 42 -8.99 -5.66 -3.52
N TYR A 43 -7.83 -5.52 -4.15
CA TYR A 43 -7.69 -4.82 -5.43
C TYR A 43 -6.87 -5.66 -6.39
N TYR A 44 -7.03 -5.38 -7.68
CA TYR A 44 -6.21 -5.92 -8.75
C TYR A 44 -5.08 -4.95 -9.04
N ILE A 45 -3.85 -5.43 -8.91
CA ILE A 45 -2.62 -4.71 -9.29
C ILE A 45 -2.08 -5.35 -10.57
N LEU A 46 -1.68 -4.53 -11.53
CA LEU A 46 -0.98 -5.00 -12.71
C LEU A 46 0.46 -5.33 -12.35
N GLN A 47 0.94 -6.51 -12.76
CA GLN A 47 2.32 -6.95 -12.55
C GLN A 47 2.83 -7.77 -13.74
N ASN A 48 4.15 -7.77 -13.95
CA ASN A 48 4.79 -8.64 -14.93
C ASN A 48 4.90 -10.09 -14.39
N LEU A 49 5.51 -10.99 -15.17
CA LEU A 49 5.69 -12.40 -14.76
C LEU A 49 6.69 -12.58 -13.62
N ASP A 50 7.55 -11.59 -13.36
CA ASP A 50 8.46 -11.54 -12.23
C ASP A 50 7.80 -10.94 -10.96
N GLU A 51 6.48 -10.74 -11.00
CA GLU A 51 5.65 -10.16 -9.93
C GLU A 51 5.97 -8.69 -9.58
N GLU A 52 6.72 -8.00 -10.46
CA GLU A 52 6.96 -6.57 -10.32
C GLU A 52 5.74 -5.78 -10.76
N TRP A 53 5.29 -4.85 -9.92
CA TRP A 53 4.13 -4.03 -10.20
C TRP A 53 4.40 -3.04 -11.34
N VAL A 54 3.39 -2.78 -12.17
CA VAL A 54 3.50 -1.83 -13.28
C VAL A 54 3.45 -0.40 -12.74
N LEU A 55 4.57 0.33 -12.91
CA LEU A 55 4.67 1.75 -12.57
C LEU A 55 4.09 2.61 -13.69
N THR A 56 3.39 3.68 -13.30
CA THR A 56 2.94 4.74 -14.20
C THR A 56 3.62 6.05 -13.79
N THR A 57 4.41 6.63 -14.69
CA THR A 57 4.97 7.97 -14.50
C THR A 57 3.90 9.01 -14.84
N LEU A 58 3.55 9.84 -13.86
CA LEU A 58 2.70 11.01 -14.06
C LEU A 58 3.56 12.27 -14.11
N SER A 59 3.56 12.95 -15.25
CA SER A 59 4.20 14.26 -15.40
C SER A 59 3.15 15.36 -15.34
N LYS A 60 3.41 16.41 -14.56
CA LYS A 60 2.50 17.56 -14.47
C LYS A 60 2.49 18.32 -15.79
N ARG A 61 1.31 18.49 -16.39
CA ARG A 61 1.11 19.24 -17.64
C ARG A 61 1.40 20.73 -17.40
N GLY A 62 2.67 21.12 -17.45
CA GLY A 62 3.17 22.47 -17.15
C GLY A 62 4.49 22.51 -16.38
N ASN A 63 4.89 21.42 -15.73
CA ASN A 63 6.24 21.27 -15.16
C ASN A 63 6.73 19.82 -15.33
N PRO A 64 7.32 19.47 -16.50
CA PRO A 64 7.74 18.11 -16.80
C PRO A 64 8.83 17.55 -15.87
N GLN A 65 9.51 18.40 -15.10
CA GLN A 65 10.54 17.98 -14.14
C GLN A 65 9.97 17.40 -12.84
N GLU A 66 8.69 17.61 -12.55
CA GLU A 66 7.98 16.95 -11.45
C GLU A 66 7.29 15.70 -11.99
N GLU A 67 8.06 14.61 -12.04
CA GLU A 67 7.54 13.27 -12.27
C GLU A 67 7.11 12.64 -10.96
N LYS A 68 6.04 11.87 -11.02
CA LYS A 68 5.53 11.10 -9.90
C LYS A 68 5.31 9.66 -10.33
N GLN A 69 5.83 8.72 -9.57
CA GLN A 69 5.68 7.30 -9.81
C GLN A 69 4.47 6.77 -9.06
N VAL A 70 3.47 6.29 -9.79
CA VAL A 70 2.24 5.79 -9.20
C VAL A 70 1.91 4.37 -9.65
N ILE A 71 1.20 3.66 -8.79
CA ILE A 71 0.62 2.35 -9.10
C ILE A 71 -0.89 2.45 -9.00
N TYR A 72 -1.58 1.73 -9.87
CA TYR A 72 -3.03 1.71 -9.95
C TYR A 72 -3.61 0.42 -9.41
N ALA A 73 -4.56 0.56 -8.49
CA ALA A 73 -5.26 -0.52 -7.83
C ALA A 73 -6.73 -0.50 -8.26
N PHE A 74 -7.13 -1.50 -9.02
CA PHE A 74 -8.46 -1.60 -9.63
C PHE A 74 -9.39 -2.49 -8.80
N PRO A 75 -10.68 -2.16 -8.64
CA PRO A 75 -11.58 -2.99 -7.84
C PRO A 75 -11.94 -4.30 -8.55
N THR A 76 -12.05 -4.29 -9.89
CA THR A 76 -12.29 -5.49 -10.69
C THR A 76 -11.41 -5.55 -11.95
N LEU A 77 -11.28 -6.74 -12.54
CA LEU A 77 -10.55 -6.94 -13.80
C LEU A 77 -11.12 -6.14 -14.97
N GLN A 78 -12.44 -5.86 -14.96
CA GLN A 78 -13.12 -5.15 -16.04
C GLN A 78 -12.78 -3.65 -16.06
N ASP A 79 -12.25 -3.14 -14.95
CA ASP A 79 -11.95 -1.72 -14.74
C ASP A 79 -10.56 -1.35 -15.28
N ILE A 80 -9.78 -2.36 -15.67
CA ILE A 80 -8.45 -2.17 -16.23
C ILE A 80 -8.61 -1.61 -17.66
N PRO A 81 -8.10 -0.39 -17.94
CA PRO A 81 -8.29 0.22 -19.24
C PRO A 81 -7.65 -0.62 -20.35
N ARG A 82 -8.36 -0.77 -21.48
CA ARG A 82 -7.84 -1.52 -22.64
C ARG A 82 -6.53 -0.95 -23.19
N SER A 83 -6.23 0.33 -22.94
CA SER A 83 -4.95 0.94 -23.30
C SER A 83 -3.77 0.28 -22.59
N TYR A 84 -3.96 -0.28 -21.39
CA TYR A 84 -2.95 -1.13 -20.76
C TYR A 84 -2.80 -2.43 -21.57
N SER A 85 -3.88 -3.11 -21.96
CA SER A 85 -3.76 -4.31 -22.81
C SER A 85 -3.23 -4.06 -24.23
N ALA A 86 -3.29 -2.82 -24.75
CA ALA A 86 -2.95 -2.49 -26.14
C ALA A 86 -1.51 -1.98 -26.33
N GLY A 87 -0.70 -1.93 -25.27
CA GLY A 87 0.70 -1.50 -25.34
C GLY A 87 1.62 -2.10 -24.27
N LEU A 88 1.07 -2.92 -23.36
CA LEU A 88 1.88 -3.73 -22.46
C LEU A 88 2.40 -4.98 -23.19
N ASP A 89 3.58 -5.43 -22.78
CA ASP A 89 4.09 -6.75 -23.10
C ASP A 89 2.98 -7.79 -22.86
N PRO A 90 2.76 -8.79 -23.75
CA PRO A 90 1.80 -9.90 -23.53
C PRO A 90 1.94 -10.68 -22.21
N GLN A 91 2.91 -10.29 -21.38
CA GLN A 91 3.31 -10.86 -20.10
C GLN A 91 2.77 -10.12 -18.86
N VAL A 92 1.92 -9.10 -19.00
CA VAL A 92 1.31 -8.44 -17.83
C VAL A 92 0.00 -9.11 -17.42
N ILE A 93 -0.10 -9.41 -16.12
CA ILE A 93 -1.28 -9.99 -15.49
C ILE A 93 -1.83 -9.07 -14.40
N ALA A 94 -3.11 -9.23 -14.09
CA ALA A 94 -3.76 -8.53 -13.00
C ALA A 94 -3.90 -9.47 -11.81
N ALA A 95 -3.12 -9.25 -10.76
CA ALA A 95 -3.11 -10.09 -9.57
C ALA A 95 -4.06 -9.51 -8.50
N PRO A 96 -4.99 -10.32 -7.95
CA PRO A 96 -5.77 -9.91 -6.79
C PRO A 96 -4.89 -9.89 -5.54
N ILE A 97 -4.75 -8.73 -4.90
CA ILE A 97 -3.94 -8.54 -3.70
C ILE A 97 -4.82 -7.98 -2.58
N PRO A 98 -4.77 -8.56 -1.35
CA PRO A 98 -5.48 -8.00 -0.21
C PRO A 98 -4.99 -6.58 0.12
N VAL A 99 -5.91 -5.68 0.45
CA VAL A 99 -5.60 -4.26 0.62
C VAL A 99 -4.53 -4.00 1.69
N THR A 100 -4.49 -4.77 2.78
CA THR A 100 -3.45 -4.58 3.79
C THR A 100 -2.07 -5.01 3.31
N HIS A 101 -1.99 -6.01 2.40
CA HIS A 101 -0.73 -6.45 1.82
C HIS A 101 -0.20 -5.41 0.83
N ILE A 102 -1.11 -4.79 0.06
CA ILE A 102 -0.76 -3.67 -0.83
C ILE A 102 -0.15 -2.52 -0.01
N LEU A 103 -0.81 -2.12 1.08
CA LEU A 103 -0.33 -1.06 1.96
C LEU A 103 1.00 -1.43 2.63
N PHE A 104 1.15 -2.68 3.09
CA PHE A 104 2.39 -3.15 3.69
C PHE A 104 3.56 -3.08 2.69
N GLN A 105 3.36 -3.53 1.45
CA GLN A 105 4.39 -3.50 0.42
C GLN A 105 4.74 -2.06 -0.03
N LEU A 106 3.76 -1.14 -0.04
CA LEU A 106 4.01 0.28 -0.31
C LEU A 106 5.07 0.89 0.62
N LEU A 107 5.18 0.43 1.87
CA LEU A 107 6.21 0.92 2.80
C LEU A 107 7.64 0.68 2.30
N ALA A 108 7.84 -0.37 1.50
CA ALA A 108 9.16 -0.82 1.02
C ALA A 108 9.42 -0.50 -0.45
N LEU A 109 8.43 -0.02 -1.21
CA LEU A 109 8.57 0.27 -2.64
C LEU A 109 9.21 1.65 -2.86
N GLU A 110 10.54 1.73 -2.78
CA GLU A 110 11.33 2.96 -2.91
C GLU A 110 11.10 3.80 -4.19
N PRO A 111 10.84 3.25 -5.39
CA PRO A 111 10.56 4.09 -6.55
C PRO A 111 9.13 4.64 -6.58
N VAL A 112 8.21 4.18 -5.71
CA VAL A 112 6.78 4.52 -5.78
C VAL A 112 6.41 5.63 -4.80
N ASP A 113 5.80 6.70 -5.31
CA ASP A 113 5.33 7.82 -4.49
C ASP A 113 3.95 7.53 -3.87
N SER A 114 3.07 6.86 -4.61
CA SER A 114 1.70 6.60 -4.16
C SER A 114 1.01 5.47 -4.92
N ILE A 115 -0.05 4.93 -4.32
CA ILE A 115 -0.99 4.03 -4.98
C ILE A 115 -2.35 4.72 -5.09
N VAL A 116 -2.98 4.67 -6.26
CA VAL A 116 -4.33 5.18 -6.48
C VAL A 116 -5.31 4.00 -6.45
N PHE A 117 -6.18 3.99 -5.46
CA PHE A 117 -7.22 2.97 -5.27
C PHE A 117 -8.54 3.45 -5.87
N PHE A 118 -8.97 2.83 -6.96
CA PHE A 118 -10.21 3.20 -7.65
C PHE A 118 -11.46 2.63 -6.95
N ASP A 119 -12.55 3.40 -6.93
CA ASP A 119 -13.79 2.98 -6.29
C ASP A 119 -14.71 2.18 -7.24
N THR A 120 -14.84 2.60 -8.51
CA THR A 120 -15.70 1.94 -9.52
C THR A 120 -15.14 2.01 -10.95
N ALA A 121 -15.71 1.20 -11.84
CA ALA A 121 -15.35 0.97 -13.24
C ALA A 121 -15.40 2.16 -14.21
N SER A 122 -16.10 3.24 -13.88
CA SER A 122 -16.51 4.21 -14.90
C SER A 122 -15.65 5.46 -14.83
N THR A 123 -14.77 5.65 -15.83
CA THR A 123 -14.35 6.89 -16.55
C THR A 123 -14.15 8.22 -15.80
N ASN A 124 -14.42 8.28 -14.50
CA ASN A 124 -14.24 9.39 -13.59
C ASN A 124 -13.19 8.93 -12.60
N THR A 125 -12.13 9.72 -12.55
CA THR A 125 -10.95 9.66 -11.67
C THR A 125 -11.31 9.79 -10.17
N ASN A 126 -12.28 9.04 -9.68
CA ASN A 126 -12.58 8.93 -8.25
C ASN A 126 -11.77 7.76 -7.69
N GLY A 127 -10.48 8.02 -7.51
CA GLY A 127 -9.58 7.16 -6.76
C GLY A 127 -9.12 7.84 -5.48
N ILE A 128 -8.94 7.06 -4.42
CA ILE A 128 -8.26 7.52 -3.21
C ILE A 128 -6.77 7.28 -3.42
N GLU A 129 -6.00 8.37 -3.44
CA GLU A 129 -4.56 8.29 -3.48
C GLU A 129 -4.01 8.09 -2.06
N VAL A 130 -3.24 7.03 -1.87
CA VAL A 130 -2.46 6.80 -0.65
C VAL A 130 -1.00 7.05 -0.97
N LYS A 131 -0.45 8.13 -0.42
CA LYS A 131 0.99 8.45 -0.52
C LYS A 131 1.79 7.58 0.42
N ARG A 132 2.95 7.12 -0.05
CA ARG A 132 3.87 6.35 0.79
C ARG A 132 4.31 7.13 2.02
N THR A 133 4.60 8.43 1.86
CA THR A 133 5.03 9.31 2.97
C THR A 133 3.97 9.41 4.06
N ASP A 134 2.70 9.52 3.69
CA ASP A 134 1.60 9.64 4.65
C ASP A 134 1.43 8.34 5.44
N LEU A 135 1.55 7.20 4.77
CA LEU A 135 1.55 5.89 5.41
C LEU A 135 2.76 5.70 6.33
N GLN A 136 3.97 6.11 5.90
CA GLN A 136 5.18 6.07 6.73
C GLN A 136 5.04 6.93 7.98
N HIS A 137 4.50 8.14 7.86
CA HIS A 137 4.22 9.01 9.00
C HIS A 137 3.23 8.37 9.98
N LEU A 138 2.16 7.74 9.48
CA LEU A 138 1.19 7.07 10.34
C LEU A 138 1.81 5.87 11.08
N VAL A 139 2.65 5.08 10.39
CA VAL A 139 3.41 3.99 11.00
C VAL A 139 4.33 4.52 12.10
N GLN A 140 5.07 5.60 11.83
CA GLN A 140 5.96 6.21 12.80
C GLN A 140 5.21 6.69 14.05
N GLN A 141 4.04 7.30 13.88
CA GLN A 141 3.18 7.73 14.99
C GLN A 141 2.70 6.53 15.84
N GLN A 142 2.28 5.43 15.21
CA GLN A 142 1.87 4.23 15.93
C GLN A 142 3.02 3.62 16.74
N LEU A 143 4.21 3.54 16.14
CA LEU A 143 5.39 3.00 16.82
C LEU A 143 5.81 3.87 18.01
N GLN A 144 5.74 5.20 17.90
CA GLN A 144 6.04 6.11 19.01
C GLN A 144 5.03 5.99 20.17
N GLN A 145 3.74 5.80 19.87
CA GLN A 145 2.70 5.60 20.89
C GLN A 145 2.88 4.29 21.66
N ASN A 146 3.44 3.26 21.00
CA ASN A 146 3.69 1.95 21.57
C ASN A 146 5.05 1.83 22.27
N GLN A 147 5.87 2.89 22.28
CA GLN A 147 7.09 2.90 23.09
C GLN A 147 6.71 2.94 24.58
N PRO A 148 7.22 2.05 25.42
CA PRO A 148 7.05 2.17 26.86
C PRO A 148 7.59 3.54 27.26
N LYS A 149 6.75 4.38 27.88
CA LYS A 149 7.22 5.59 28.54
C LYS A 149 8.24 5.12 29.58
N ASN A 150 9.53 5.22 29.27
CA ASN A 150 10.58 5.19 30.27
C ASN A 150 10.33 6.37 31.21
N GLN A 151 9.52 6.14 32.23
CA GLN A 151 9.44 6.95 33.42
C GLN A 151 10.80 6.79 34.08
N VAL A 152 11.76 7.64 33.70
CA VAL A 152 12.91 7.90 34.55
C VAL A 152 12.32 8.50 35.84
N PRO A 153 12.46 7.85 37.00
CA PRO A 153 11.99 8.44 38.25
C PRO A 153 12.74 9.75 38.45
N PRO A 154 12.04 10.87 38.74
CA PRO A 154 12.71 12.09 39.13
C PRO A 154 13.14 11.94 40.59
N ASP A 155 14.20 11.17 40.87
CA ASP A 155 15.02 11.38 42.08
C ASP A 155 16.28 10.51 42.10
N ILE A 156 17.41 11.07 41.67
CA ILE A 156 18.74 10.77 42.21
C ILE A 156 19.55 12.08 42.16
N ALA A 157 19.38 12.95 43.15
CA ALA A 157 20.36 13.98 43.54
C ALA A 157 20.14 14.42 44.99
#